data_AF-A0A957KY02-F1
#
_entry.id   AF-A0A957KY02-F1
#
_cell.length_a   1.000
_cell.length_b   1.000
_cell.length_c   1.000
_cell.angle_alpha   90.00
_cell.angle_beta   90.00
_cell.angle_gamma   90.00
#
_symmetry.space_group_name_H-M   'P 1'
#
loop_
_entity.id
_entity.type
_entity.pdbx_description
1 polymer ?
#
loop_
_entity_poly.entity_id
_entity_poly.type
_entity_poly.pdbx_seq_one_letter_code
_entity_poly.pdbx_strand_id
1 'polypeptide(L)' 'MTKRAQQAYVLRLWRENPQSHWRASLVDARTTEQVHFARLAELVAFLEARTGEMILSWHQLPENQA' A
#
# COMPACT_ATOMS: atom_id res chain seq x y z
N MET A 1 -17.11 17.65 16.96
CA MET A 1 -16.69 17.00 15.71
C MET A 1 -15.42 16.20 15.97
N THR A 2 -15.52 14.89 16.12
CA THR A 2 -14.35 14.01 16.22
C THR A 2 -13.68 13.95 14.85
N LYS A 3 -12.50 14.56 14.74
CA LYS A 3 -11.69 14.55 13.51
C LYS A 3 -11.29 13.10 13.25
N ARG A 4 -11.73 12.51 12.14
CA ARG A 4 -11.32 11.15 11.77
C ARG A 4 -9.80 11.16 11.60
N ALA A 5 -9.10 10.19 12.19
CA ALA A 5 -7.68 10.01 11.94
C ALA A 5 -7.51 9.52 10.50
N GLN A 6 -7.13 10.43 9.60
CA GLN A 6 -6.89 10.13 8.19
C GLN A 6 -5.39 10.17 7.92
N GLN A 7 -4.88 9.14 7.26
CA GLN A 7 -3.55 9.12 6.68
C GLN A 7 -3.70 9.08 5.16
N ALA A 8 -2.93 9.89 4.47
CA ALA A 8 -2.93 9.97 3.02
C ALA A 8 -1.50 9.80 2.51
N TYR A 9 -1.36 9.01 1.46
CA TYR A 9 -0.08 8.69 0.86
C TYR A 9 -0.13 8.93 -0.64
N VAL A 10 0.98 9.43 -1.19
CA VAL A 10 1.23 9.40 -2.64
C VAL A 10 1.99 8.12 -2.94
N LEU A 11 1.37 7.22 -3.71
CA LEU A 11 1.98 5.97 -4.16
C LEU A 11 2.57 6.13 -5.56
N ARG A 12 3.82 5.72 -5.72
CA ARG A 12 4.46 5.56 -7.03
C ARG A 12 4.86 4.11 -7.22
N LEU A 13 4.54 3.53 -8.36
CA LEU A 13 4.94 2.19 -8.79
C LEU A 13 5.77 2.30 -10.06
N TRP A 14 6.87 1.54 -10.14
CA TRP A 14 7.69 1.48 -11.34
C TRP A 14 8.47 0.16 -11.42
N ARG A 15 8.98 -0.14 -12.61
CA ARG A 15 9.96 -1.19 -12.88
C ARG A 15 10.98 -0.64 -13.86
N GLU A 16 12.24 -1.06 -13.72
CA GLU A 16 13.33 -0.56 -14.57
C GLU A 16 13.25 -1.11 -16.01
N ASN A 17 12.78 -2.35 -16.16
CA ASN A 17 12.49 -2.98 -17.44
C ASN A 17 11.31 -3.96 -17.25
N PRO A 18 10.74 -4.53 -18.34
CA PRO A 18 9.59 -5.41 -18.25
C PRO A 18 9.77 -6.67 -17.40
N GLN A 19 11.01 -7.14 -17.26
CA GLN A 19 11.38 -8.36 -16.53
C GLN A 19 11.71 -8.11 -15.05
N SER A 20 12.03 -6.86 -14.68
CA SER A 20 12.32 -6.47 -13.30
C SER A 20 11.09 -6.54 -12.41
N HIS A 21 11.33 -6.78 -11.12
CA HIS A 21 10.30 -6.65 -10.09
C HIS A 21 9.74 -5.22 -10.04
N TRP A 22 8.46 -5.12 -9.71
CA TRP A 22 7.83 -3.85 -9.37
C TRP A 22 8.39 -3.31 -8.06
N ARG A 23 8.86 -2.07 -8.11
CA ARG A 23 9.28 -1.25 -6.98
C ARG A 23 8.18 -0.26 -6.63
N ALA A 24 8.23 0.24 -5.40
CA ALA A 24 7.29 1.24 -4.94
C ALA A 24 7.94 2.30 -4.06
N SER A 25 7.30 3.46 -3.96
CA SER A 25 7.55 4.43 -2.91
C SER A 25 6.25 5.02 -2.40
N LEU A 26 6.19 5.25 -1.10
CA LEU A 26 5.13 6.00 -0.44
C LEU A 26 5.70 7.31 0.09
N VAL A 27 4.99 8.40 -0.14
CA VAL A 27 5.23 9.69 0.52
C VAL A 27 4.03 10.01 1.39
N ASP A 28 4.26 10.21 2.70
CA ASP A 28 3.21 10.67 3.62
C ASP A 28 2.84 12.12 3.27
N ALA A 29 1.57 12.35 2.94
CA ALA A 29 1.11 13.65 2.48
C ALA A 29 1.15 14.73 3.58
N ARG A 30 1.25 14.34 4.85
CA ARG A 30 1.32 15.24 6.00
C ARG A 30 2.75 15.50 6.45
N THR A 31 3.59 14.48 6.50
CA THR A 31 4.97 14.60 7.04
C THR A 31 6.04 14.74 5.96
N THR A 32 5.68 14.53 4.68
CA THR A 32 6.59 14.44 3.53
C THR A 32 7.68 13.36 3.65
N GLU A 33 7.57 12.48 4.66
CA GLU A 33 8.44 11.33 4.81
C GLU A 33 8.22 10.34 3.68
N GLN A 34 9.32 9.84 3.13
CA GLN A 34 9.32 8.93 2.00
C GLN A 34 9.94 7.59 2.38
N VAL A 35 9.27 6.50 1.98
CA VAL A 35 9.73 5.13 2.14
C VAL A 35 9.79 4.45 0.78
N HIS A 36 10.85 3.69 0.53
CA HIS A 36 11.07 2.94 -0.70
C HIS A 36 10.96 1.44 -0.46
N PHE A 37 10.40 0.73 -1.43
CA PHE A 37 10.19 -0.72 -1.39
C PHE A 37 10.75 -1.35 -2.66
N ALA A 38 11.56 -2.39 -2.49
CA ALA A 38 12.13 -3.13 -3.60
C ALA A 38 11.13 -4.14 -4.17
N ARG A 39 10.15 -4.56 -3.34
CA ARG A 39 9.09 -5.51 -3.72
C ARG A 39 7.72 -5.03 -3.24
N LEU A 40 6.67 -5.34 -4.01
CA LEU A 40 5.29 -5.00 -3.63
C LEU A 40 4.83 -5.67 -2.32
N ALA A 41 5.35 -6.86 -2.00
CA ALA A 41 5.03 -7.52 -0.73
C ALA A 41 5.49 -6.69 0.49
N GLU A 42 6.62 -5.98 0.38
CA GLU A 42 7.14 -5.11 1.45
C GLU A 42 6.25 -3.87 1.62
N LEU A 43 5.76 -3.30 0.50
CA LEU A 43 4.79 -2.22 0.52
C LEU A 43 3.49 -2.63 1.22
N VAL A 44 2.96 -3.81 0.88
CA VAL A 44 1.71 -4.33 1.47
C VAL A 44 1.90 -4.57 2.97
N ALA A 45 2.95 -5.28 3.38
CA ALA A 45 3.23 -5.53 4.79
C ALA A 45 3.41 -4.22 5.59
N PHE A 46 4.02 -3.19 4.99
CA PHE A 46 4.13 -1.87 5.59
C PHE A 46 2.76 -1.22 5.81
N LEU A 47 1.87 -1.27 4.81
CA LEU A 47 0.53 -0.71 4.91
C LEU A 47 -0.31 -1.45 5.95
N GLU A 48 -0.27 -2.78 5.98
CA GLU A 48 -0.98 -3.60 6.97
C GLU A 48 -0.51 -3.30 8.40
N ALA A 49 0.80 -3.20 8.62
CA ALA A 49 1.35 -2.82 9.92
C ALA A 49 0.96 -1.39 10.33
N ARG A 50 0.77 -0.49 9.37
CA ARG A 50 0.44 0.92 9.63
C ARG A 50 -1.05 1.13 9.90
N THR A 51 -1.92 0.39 9.23
CA THR A 51 -3.38 0.52 9.36
C THR A 51 -3.97 -0.44 10.38
N GLY A 52 -3.27 -1.54 10.71
CA GLY A 52 -3.81 -2.63 11.52
C GLY A 52 -4.80 -3.51 10.75
N GLU A 53 -4.93 -3.32 9.44
CA GLU A 53 -5.87 -4.04 8.57
C GLU A 53 -5.09 -4.94 7.62
N MET A 54 -5.51 -6.20 7.54
CA MET A 54 -4.96 -7.14 6.56
C MET A 54 -5.55 -6.87 5.18
N ILE A 55 -4.68 -6.73 4.16
CA ILE A 55 -5.10 -6.49 2.79
C ILE A 55 -5.41 -7.85 2.17
N LEU A 56 -6.70 -8.19 2.15
CA LEU A 56 -7.18 -9.44 1.57
C LEU A 56 -7.05 -9.42 0.04
N SER A 57 -6.62 -10.55 -0.52
CA SER A 57 -6.66 -10.76 -1.97
C SER A 57 -8.08 -11.05 -2.39
N TRP A 58 -8.62 -10.29 -3.35
CA TRP A 58 -10.00 -10.42 -3.86
C TRP A 58 -10.36 -11.84 -4.35
N HIS A 59 -9.37 -12.67 -4.69
CA HIS A 59 -9.57 -14.07 -5.08
C HIS A 59 -9.93 -15.01 -3.90
N GLN A 60 -9.99 -14.52 -2.66
CA GLN A 60 -10.32 -15.32 -1.47
C GLN A 60 -11.68 -14.96 -0.85
N LEU A 61 -12.42 -14.01 -1.43
CA LEU A 61 -13.78 -13.72 -0.98
C LEU A 61 -14.74 -14.77 -1.58
N PRO A 62 -15.62 -15.40 -0.77
CA PRO A 62 -16.62 -16.29 -1.31
C PRO A 62 -17.50 -15.52 -2.31
N GLU A 63 -17.68 -16.10 -3.49
CA GLU A 63 -18.32 -15.51 -4.69
C GLU A 63 -19.82 -15.18 -4.51
N ASN A 64 -20.35 -15.18 -3.30
CA ASN A 64 -21.79 -15.18 -3.10
C ASN A 64 -22.21 -14.12 -2.08
N GLN A 65 -22.62 -12.95 -2.57
CA GLN A 65 -23.90 -12.30 -2.28
C GLN A 65 -24.15 -11.24 -3.39
N ALA A 66 -24.67 -11.71 -4.53
CA ALA A 66 -25.39 -10.88 -5.50
C ALA A 66 -26.84 -10.68 -5.02
#